data_AF-A0A2G9SHA9-F1
#
_entry.id   AF-A0A2G9SHA9-F1
#
_cell.length_a   1.000
_cell.length_b   1.000
_cell.length_c   1.000
_cell.angle_alpha   90.00
_cell.angle_beta   90.00
_cell.angle_gamma   90.00
#
_symmetry.space_group_name_H-M   'P 1'
#
loop_
_entity.id
_entity.type
_entity.pdbx_description
1 polymer ?
#
loop_
_entity_poly.entity_id
_entity_poly.type
_entity_poly.pdbx_seq_one_letter_code
_entity_poly.pdbx_strand_id
1 'polypeptide(L)'
;NKYIPFEYFSIIILQVTIFLHFLWAGPLQAIAVTVLLWLEIGPSCLAGMAVLIILMPLQTCLGKLFTSLRGKTAAITDIRIRTMNEVISGMRIIKMYAWEQPFTELVNQNRKKEISKVLRSSYLRGLNLASFFVASKIIVFVTFTTYVLLGNVISASRVFVAVSLYSAVRLTVTLFFPSAIERVSETKVSIRRIKNFLLLDEVSKPAVYQPEENEEDLLVQIQDLTCYWDKVRV
;
A
#
# COMPACT_ATOMS: atom_id res chain seq x y z
N ASN A 1 3.71 -6.73 18.86
CA ASN A 1 2.67 -7.76 18.60
C ASN A 1 1.37 -7.05 18.25
N LYS A 2 1.06 -6.87 16.95
CA LYS A 2 -0.19 -6.22 16.50
C LYS A 2 -0.96 -7.32 15.77
N TYR A 3 -1.92 -7.94 16.48
CA TYR A 3 -2.82 -8.93 15.90
C TYR A 3 -3.52 -8.30 14.70
N ILE A 4 -3.34 -8.88 13.52
CA ILE A 4 -4.17 -8.54 12.36
C ILE A 4 -5.46 -9.33 12.56
N PRO A 5 -6.64 -8.69 12.69
CA PRO A 5 -7.90 -9.40 12.83
C PRO A 5 -8.13 -10.30 11.60
N PHE A 6 -8.71 -11.48 11.81
CA PHE A 6 -8.91 -12.50 10.78
C PHE A 6 -9.63 -11.99 9.51
N GLU A 7 -10.52 -10.99 9.66
CA GLU A 7 -11.16 -10.29 8.55
C GLU A 7 -10.17 -9.66 7.57
N TYR A 8 -9.10 -9.03 8.08
CA TYR A 8 -8.07 -8.43 7.23
C TYR A 8 -7.31 -9.48 6.42
N PHE A 9 -7.15 -10.68 6.96
CA PHE A 9 -6.50 -11.78 6.25
C PHE A 9 -7.35 -12.31 5.09
N SER A 10 -8.65 -12.48 5.32
CA SER A 10 -9.60 -12.88 4.28
C SER A 10 -9.61 -11.87 3.12
N ILE A 11 -9.61 -10.57 3.44
CA ILE A 11 -9.54 -9.49 2.43
C ILE A 11 -8.23 -9.57 1.62
N ILE A 12 -7.10 -9.83 2.28
CA ILE A 12 -5.79 -9.94 1.62
C ILE A 12 -5.76 -11.14 0.66
N ILE A 13 -6.24 -12.32 1.09
CA ILE A 13 -6.30 -13.51 0.24
C ILE A 13 -7.17 -13.26 -0.99
N LEU A 14 -8.36 -12.71 -0.80
CA LEU A 14 -9.28 -12.41 -1.90
C LEU A 14 -8.67 -11.46 -2.93
N GLN A 15 -7.98 -10.41 -2.48
CA GLN A 15 -7.28 -9.49 -3.39
C GLN A 15 -6.17 -10.20 -4.15
N VAL A 16 -5.40 -11.07 -3.50
CA VAL A 16 -4.28 -11.76 -4.16
C VAL A 16 -4.75 -12.72 -5.22
N THR A 17 -5.81 -13.50 -4.98
CA THR A 17 -6.35 -14.42 -5.99
C THR A 17 -6.72 -13.67 -7.29
N ILE A 18 -7.24 -12.45 -7.17
CA ILE A 18 -7.56 -11.60 -8.33
C ILE A 18 -6.29 -11.07 -9.01
N PHE A 19 -5.28 -10.64 -8.25
CA PHE A 19 -4.08 -10.02 -8.79
C PHE A 19 -2.99 -11.00 -9.27
N LEU A 20 -3.02 -12.25 -8.79
CA LEU A 20 -2.00 -13.26 -9.11
C LEU A 20 -2.00 -13.59 -10.61
N HIS A 21 -3.16 -13.54 -11.26
CA HIS A 21 -3.27 -13.71 -12.70
C HIS A 21 -2.52 -12.64 -13.50
N PHE A 22 -2.47 -11.40 -13.00
CA PHE A 22 -1.75 -10.31 -13.66
C PHE A 22 -0.23 -10.46 -13.60
N LEU A 23 0.31 -11.29 -12.70
CA LEU A 23 1.75 -11.53 -12.59
C LEU A 23 2.31 -12.24 -13.83
N TRP A 24 1.54 -13.19 -14.40
CA TRP A 24 1.91 -13.91 -15.62
C TRP A 24 1.22 -13.34 -16.87
N ALA A 25 -0.03 -12.88 -16.75
CA ALA A 25 -0.74 -12.26 -17.87
C ALA A 25 -0.13 -10.90 -18.26
N GLY A 26 0.43 -10.13 -17.31
CA GLY A 26 1.05 -8.84 -17.58
C GLY A 26 2.24 -8.93 -18.55
N PRO A 27 3.28 -9.74 -18.27
CA PRO A 27 4.38 -9.96 -19.18
C PRO A 27 3.93 -10.53 -20.53
N LEU A 28 3.00 -11.50 -20.53
CA LEU A 28 2.46 -12.09 -21.75
C LEU A 28 1.78 -11.02 -22.64
N GLN A 29 0.95 -10.16 -22.04
CA GLN A 29 0.30 -9.06 -22.73
C GLN A 29 1.31 -8.03 -23.26
N ALA A 30 2.34 -7.70 -22.49
CA ALA A 30 3.39 -6.78 -22.93
C ALA A 30 4.13 -7.32 -24.16
N ILE A 31 4.45 -8.61 -24.19
CA ILE A 31 5.07 -9.28 -25.34
C ILE A 31 4.12 -9.24 -26.53
N ALA A 32 2.87 -9.67 -26.36
CA ALA A 32 1.89 -9.72 -27.44
C ALA A 32 1.67 -8.35 -28.09
N VAL A 33 1.54 -7.28 -27.30
CA VAL A 33 1.36 -5.93 -27.83
C VAL A 33 2.64 -5.41 -28.48
N THR A 34 3.82 -5.74 -27.95
CA THR A 34 5.08 -5.36 -28.59
C THR A 34 5.20 -5.99 -29.98
N VAL A 35 4.80 -7.26 -30.13
CA VAL A 35 4.75 -7.93 -31.44
C VAL A 35 3.75 -7.25 -32.39
N LEU A 36 2.54 -6.92 -31.92
CA LEU A 36 1.54 -6.22 -32.73
C LEU A 36 2.02 -4.82 -33.17
N LEU A 37 2.66 -4.08 -32.26
CA LEU A 37 3.24 -2.77 -32.58
C LEU A 37 4.39 -2.88 -33.59
N TRP A 38 5.19 -3.95 -33.50
CA TRP A 38 6.26 -4.22 -34.46
C TRP A 38 5.71 -4.47 -35.87
N LEU A 39 4.59 -5.20 -35.98
CA LEU A 39 3.96 -5.46 -37.27
C LEU A 39 3.38 -4.18 -37.91
N GLU A 40 2.87 -3.26 -37.12
CA GLU A 40 2.23 -2.02 -37.60
C GLU A 40 3.21 -0.88 -37.91
N ILE A 41 4.22 -0.67 -37.06
CA ILE A 41 5.09 0.53 -37.06
C ILE A 41 6.58 0.15 -37.21
N GLY A 42 6.87 -1.14 -37.28
CA GLY A 42 8.24 -1.65 -37.43
C GLY A 42 9.13 -1.31 -36.24
N PRO A 43 10.42 -1.05 -36.48
CA PRO A 43 11.41 -0.86 -35.41
C PRO A 43 11.17 0.39 -34.56
N SER A 44 10.36 1.34 -35.04
CA SER A 44 9.99 2.56 -34.31
C SER A 44 9.28 2.27 -32.99
N CYS A 45 8.64 1.10 -32.85
CA CYS A 45 7.99 0.71 -31.60
C CYS A 45 8.98 0.58 -30.42
N LEU A 46 10.25 0.23 -30.71
CA LEU A 46 11.27 0.09 -29.68
C LEU A 46 11.56 1.41 -28.97
N ALA A 47 11.49 2.54 -29.68
CA ALA A 47 11.71 3.86 -29.08
C ALA A 47 10.61 4.18 -28.05
N GLY A 48 9.35 3.92 -28.38
CA GLY A 48 8.23 4.09 -27.45
C GLY A 48 8.31 3.14 -26.25
N MET A 49 8.71 1.88 -26.49
CA MET A 49 8.93 0.90 -25.43
C MET A 49 10.09 1.29 -24.49
N ALA A 50 11.19 1.82 -25.03
CA ALA A 50 12.30 2.32 -24.22
C ALA A 50 11.86 3.46 -23.30
N VAL A 51 11.08 4.42 -23.84
CA VAL A 51 10.50 5.50 -23.04
C VAL A 51 9.56 4.95 -21.95
N LEU A 52 8.73 3.95 -22.27
CA LEU A 52 7.84 3.32 -21.29
C LEU A 52 8.64 2.67 -20.15
N ILE A 53 9.69 1.92 -20.47
CA ILE A 53 10.58 1.27 -19.49
C ILE A 53 11.28 2.31 -18.60
N ILE A 54 11.67 3.46 -19.13
CA ILE A 54 12.32 4.55 -18.35
C ILE A 54 11.29 5.30 -17.48
N LEU A 55 10.09 5.54 -17.98
CA LEU A 55 9.04 6.25 -17.24
C LEU A 55 8.44 5.40 -16.11
N MET A 56 8.43 4.08 -16.25
CA MET A 56 7.93 3.14 -15.23
C MET A 56 8.60 3.29 -13.84
N PRO A 57 9.95 3.24 -13.70
CA PRO A 57 10.61 3.41 -12.42
C PRO A 57 10.43 4.83 -11.88
N LEU A 58 10.41 5.86 -12.75
CA LEU A 58 10.15 7.23 -12.34
C LEU A 58 8.76 7.38 -11.71
N GLN A 59 7.72 6.84 -12.34
CA GLN A 59 6.35 6.87 -11.82
C GLN A 59 6.21 6.06 -10.53
N THR A 60 6.89 4.90 -10.44
CA THR A 60 6.90 4.05 -9.24
C THR A 60 7.62 4.73 -8.08
N CYS A 61 8.74 5.41 -8.33
CA CYS A 61 9.48 6.17 -7.33
C CYS A 61 8.64 7.33 -6.78
N LEU A 62 8.01 8.11 -7.67
CA LEU A 62 7.09 9.19 -7.29
C LEU A 62 5.88 8.65 -6.50
N GLY A 63 5.35 7.49 -6.91
CA GLY A 63 4.26 6.81 -6.21
C GLY A 63 4.66 6.37 -4.80
N LYS A 64 5.82 5.74 -4.63
CA LYS A 64 6.36 5.35 -3.32
C LYS A 64 6.61 6.57 -2.41
N LEU A 65 7.14 7.66 -2.97
CA LEU A 65 7.33 8.90 -2.24
C LEU A 65 5.98 9.48 -1.77
N PHE A 66 4.96 9.45 -2.62
CA PHE A 66 3.60 9.85 -2.27
C PHE A 66 3.03 8.99 -1.13
N THR A 67 3.15 7.65 -1.21
CA THR A 67 2.68 6.74 -0.16
C THR A 67 3.39 6.99 1.17
N SER A 68 4.71 7.21 1.14
CA SER A 68 5.51 7.55 2.32
C SER A 68 5.05 8.87 2.97
N LEU A 69 4.79 9.91 2.17
CA LEU A 69 4.30 11.18 2.68
C LEU A 69 2.86 11.12 3.19
N ARG A 70 2.01 10.27 2.59
CA ARG A 70 0.67 10.01 3.10
C ARG A 70 0.73 9.38 4.49
N GLY A 71 1.66 8.44 4.73
CA GLY A 71 1.90 7.87 6.05
C GLY A 71 2.35 8.91 7.08
N LYS A 72 3.25 9.83 6.70
CA LYS A 72 3.67 10.94 7.58
C LYS A 72 2.53 11.91 7.89
N THR A 73 1.68 12.20 6.89
CA THR A 73 0.50 13.04 7.07
C THR A 73 -0.48 12.41 8.06
N ALA A 74 -0.74 11.11 7.94
CA ALA A 74 -1.62 10.38 8.86
C ALA A 74 -1.12 10.45 10.31
N ALA A 75 0.20 10.29 10.55
CA ALA A 75 0.77 10.40 11.89
C ALA A 75 0.57 11.79 12.53
N ILE A 76 0.63 12.87 11.73
CA ILE A 76 0.38 14.24 12.23
C ILE A 76 -1.10 14.46 12.52
N THR A 77 -1.98 13.93 11.66
CA THR A 77 -3.42 13.92 11.90
C THR A 77 -3.76 13.19 13.20
N ASP A 78 -3.11 12.05 13.49
CA ASP A 78 -3.30 11.31 14.75
C ASP A 78 -2.89 12.14 15.98
N ILE A 79 -1.79 12.89 15.90
CA ILE A 79 -1.36 13.81 16.97
C ILE A 79 -2.41 14.89 17.23
N ARG A 80 -2.98 15.48 16.16
CA ARG A 80 -4.02 16.51 16.29
C ARG A 80 -5.29 15.93 16.91
N ILE A 81 -5.71 14.72 16.50
CA ILE A 81 -6.87 14.04 17.08
C ILE A 81 -6.63 13.75 18.56
N ARG A 82 -5.45 13.26 18.93
CA ARG A 82 -5.08 13.03 20.33
C ARG A 82 -5.11 14.32 21.16
N THR A 83 -4.48 15.38 20.66
CA THR A 83 -4.45 16.69 21.34
C THR A 83 -5.88 17.21 21.56
N MET A 84 -6.75 17.09 20.55
CA MET A 84 -8.15 17.48 20.70
C MET A 84 -8.88 16.65 21.76
N ASN A 85 -8.65 15.34 21.82
CA ASN A 85 -9.24 14.49 22.85
C ASN A 85 -8.79 14.89 24.26
N GLU A 86 -7.50 15.22 24.44
CA GLU A 86 -6.97 15.72 25.71
C GLU A 86 -7.61 17.05 26.12
N VAL A 87 -7.79 17.98 25.18
CA VAL A 87 -8.47 19.27 25.41
C VAL A 87 -9.92 19.08 25.84
N ILE A 88 -10.66 18.21 25.14
CA ILE A 88 -12.07 17.93 25.45
C ILE A 88 -12.20 17.28 26.83
N SER A 89 -11.33 16.32 27.15
CA SER A 89 -11.30 15.66 28.46
C SER A 89 -10.96 16.63 29.59
N GLY A 90 -10.06 17.60 29.35
CA GLY A 90 -9.62 18.62 30.31
C GLY A 90 -10.45 19.91 30.37
N MET A 91 -11.56 20.01 29.63
CA MET A 91 -12.24 21.29 29.36
C MET A 91 -12.66 22.07 30.62
N ARG A 92 -13.07 21.36 31.69
CA ARG A 92 -13.48 21.98 32.95
C ARG A 92 -12.33 22.73 33.62
N ILE A 93 -11.13 22.16 33.63
CA ILE A 93 -9.93 22.78 34.22
C ILE A 93 -9.51 23.98 33.39
N ILE A 94 -9.52 23.84 32.06
CA ILE A 94 -9.16 24.92 31.12
C ILE A 94 -10.06 26.15 31.34
N LYS A 95 -11.38 25.94 31.50
CA LYS A 95 -12.36 27.00 31.81
C LYS A 95 -12.12 27.61 33.19
N MET A 96 -11.83 26.79 34.21
CA MET A 96 -11.57 27.25 35.58
C MET A 96 -10.37 28.20 35.67
N TYR A 97 -9.32 27.95 34.87
CA TYR A 97 -8.11 28.78 34.83
C TYR A 97 -8.08 29.79 33.68
N ALA A 98 -9.17 29.93 32.91
CA ALA A 98 -9.24 30.78 31.72
C ALA A 98 -8.12 30.53 30.68
N TRP A 99 -7.64 29.29 30.55
CA TRP A 99 -6.56 28.89 29.63
C TRP A 99 -7.03 28.66 28.17
N GLU A 100 -8.17 29.20 27.77
CA GLU A 100 -8.75 28.95 26.44
C GLU A 100 -7.87 29.47 25.30
N GLN A 101 -7.29 30.66 25.48
CA GLN A 101 -6.41 31.29 24.49
C GLN A 101 -5.14 30.49 24.22
N PRO A 102 -4.33 30.09 25.24
CA PRO A 102 -3.12 29.30 24.99
C PRO A 102 -3.43 27.92 24.37
N PHE A 103 -4.52 27.27 24.77
CA PHE A 103 -4.93 26.01 24.15
C PHE A 103 -5.40 26.18 22.69
N THR A 104 -6.08 27.28 22.38
CA THR A 104 -6.45 27.63 21.00
C THR A 104 -5.21 27.83 20.13
N GLU A 105 -4.21 28.55 20.63
CA GLU A 105 -2.96 28.77 19.92
C GLU A 105 -2.19 27.45 19.70
N LEU A 106 -2.13 26.58 20.71
CA LEU A 106 -1.52 25.24 20.60
C LEU A 106 -2.17 24.41 19.48
N VAL A 107 -3.51 24.36 19.45
CA VAL A 107 -4.27 23.65 18.41
C VAL A 107 -4.02 24.27 17.03
N ASN A 108 -3.99 25.60 16.94
CA ASN A 108 -3.72 26.30 15.68
C ASN A 108 -2.30 26.03 15.16
N GLN A 109 -1.30 25.97 16.03
CA GLN A 109 0.07 25.60 15.64
C GLN A 109 0.14 24.16 15.11
N ASN A 110 -0.54 23.22 15.76
CA ASN A 110 -0.65 21.83 15.28
C ASN A 110 -1.36 21.76 13.91
N ARG A 111 -2.45 22.52 13.74
CA ARG A 111 -3.19 22.61 12.47
C ARG A 111 -2.36 23.21 11.34
N LYS A 112 -1.57 24.26 11.59
CA LYS A 112 -0.65 24.86 10.60
C LYS A 112 0.37 23.83 10.10
N LYS A 113 0.95 23.04 11.01
CA LYS A 113 1.89 21.96 10.68
C LYS A 113 1.21 20.84 9.86
N GLU A 114 0.00 20.43 10.23
CA GLU A 114 -0.82 19.46 9.50
C GLU A 114 -1.07 19.95 8.06
N ILE A 115 -1.63 21.15 7.90
CA ILE A 115 -1.97 21.73 6.60
C ILE A 115 -0.76 21.83 5.68
N SER A 116 0.41 22.27 6.19
CA SER A 116 1.64 22.35 5.38
C SER A 116 2.04 20.98 4.80
N LYS A 117 1.92 19.91 5.59
CA LYS A 117 2.27 18.55 5.15
C LYS A 117 1.21 17.97 4.22
N VAL A 118 -0.07 18.17 4.51
CA VAL A 118 -1.18 17.79 3.63
C VAL A 118 -1.01 18.46 2.27
N LEU A 119 -0.74 19.77 2.24
CA LEU A 119 -0.57 20.52 1.00
C LEU A 119 0.59 19.98 0.16
N ARG A 120 1.75 19.73 0.78
CA ARG A 120 2.90 19.11 0.11
C ARG A 120 2.56 17.72 -0.43
N SER A 121 1.81 16.92 0.31
CA SER A 121 1.35 15.59 -0.14
C SER A 121 0.38 15.71 -1.32
N SER A 122 -0.50 16.70 -1.32
CA SER A 122 -1.45 16.98 -2.41
C SER A 122 -0.74 17.45 -3.68
N TYR A 123 0.27 18.32 -3.57
CA TYR A 123 1.09 18.71 -4.73
C TYR A 123 1.79 17.52 -5.37
N LEU A 124 2.39 16.63 -4.57
CA LEU A 124 3.06 15.44 -5.09
C LEU A 124 2.07 14.45 -5.71
N ARG A 125 0.86 14.33 -5.16
CA ARG A 125 -0.23 13.57 -5.79
C ARG A 125 -0.60 14.14 -7.15
N GLY A 126 -0.76 15.46 -7.23
CA GLY A 126 -1.04 16.16 -8.48
C GLY A 126 0.06 15.96 -9.52
N LEU A 127 1.33 16.06 -9.10
CA LEU A 127 2.48 15.83 -9.96
C LEU A 127 2.55 14.38 -10.47
N ASN A 128 2.27 13.39 -9.62
CA ASN A 128 2.23 11.99 -10.02
C ASN A 128 1.13 11.73 -11.05
N LEU A 129 -0.08 12.29 -10.84
CA LEU A 129 -1.19 12.18 -11.78
C LEU A 129 -0.89 12.89 -13.11
N ALA A 130 -0.35 14.11 -13.06
CA ALA A 130 0.06 14.85 -14.25
C ALA A 130 1.13 14.10 -15.05
N SER A 131 2.13 13.54 -14.35
CA SER A 131 3.17 12.70 -14.97
C SER A 131 2.57 11.49 -15.70
N PHE A 132 1.55 10.85 -15.14
CA PHE A 132 0.85 9.73 -15.78
C PHE A 132 0.16 10.14 -17.10
N PHE A 133 -0.49 11.30 -17.14
CA PHE A 133 -1.14 11.82 -18.35
C PHE A 133 -0.12 12.28 -19.41
N VAL A 134 0.93 12.98 -19.00
CA VAL A 134 1.98 13.47 -19.90
C VAL A 134 2.78 12.31 -20.50
N ALA A 135 3.05 11.25 -19.71
CA ALA A 135 3.78 10.08 -20.16
C ALA A 135 3.20 9.44 -21.43
N SER A 136 1.87 9.29 -21.57
CA SER A 136 1.31 8.71 -22.79
C SER A 136 1.53 9.57 -24.02
N LYS A 137 1.51 10.90 -23.85
CA LYS A 137 1.77 11.84 -24.94
C LYS A 137 3.23 11.79 -25.36
N ILE A 138 4.16 11.70 -24.40
CA ILE A 138 5.60 11.56 -24.69
C ILE A 138 5.88 10.26 -25.47
N ILE A 139 5.31 9.13 -25.04
CA ILE A 139 5.51 7.82 -25.71
C ILE A 139 5.07 7.88 -27.18
N VAL A 140 3.87 8.41 -27.42
CA VAL A 140 3.31 8.53 -28.77
C VAL A 140 4.15 9.50 -29.60
N PHE A 141 4.51 10.66 -29.04
CA PHE A 141 5.34 11.65 -29.70
C PHE A 141 6.67 11.06 -30.16
N VAL A 142 7.44 10.45 -29.24
CA VAL A 142 8.74 9.84 -29.56
C VAL A 142 8.60 8.73 -30.61
N THR A 143 7.58 7.87 -30.49
CA THR A 143 7.34 6.80 -31.47
C THR A 143 7.13 7.37 -32.87
N PHE A 144 6.20 8.32 -33.04
CA PHE A 144 5.91 8.86 -34.36
C PHE A 144 7.02 9.75 -34.91
N THR A 145 7.75 10.46 -34.05
CA THR A 145 8.97 11.17 -34.45
C THR A 145 9.99 10.20 -35.03
N THR A 146 10.29 9.08 -34.34
CA THR A 146 11.23 8.08 -34.88
C THR A 146 10.73 7.42 -36.17
N TYR A 147 9.42 7.16 -36.27
CA TYR A 147 8.82 6.57 -37.46
C TYR A 147 8.94 7.47 -38.70
N VAL A 148 8.77 8.79 -38.55
CA VAL A 148 8.99 9.76 -39.64
C VAL A 148 10.47 9.89 -39.98
N LEU A 149 11.36 9.89 -38.99
CA LEU A 149 12.81 9.94 -39.21
C LEU A 149 13.33 8.72 -39.99
N LEU A 150 12.67 7.57 -39.85
CA LEU A 150 12.92 6.36 -40.65
C LEU A 150 12.40 6.46 -42.11
N GLY A 151 11.81 7.60 -42.51
CA GLY A 151 11.32 7.84 -43.86
C GLY A 151 9.93 7.30 -44.14
N ASN A 152 9.19 6.85 -43.12
CA ASN A 152 7.86 6.30 -43.31
C ASN A 152 6.77 7.38 -43.30
N VAL A 153 5.70 7.15 -44.08
CA VAL A 153 4.54 8.04 -44.11
C VAL A 153 3.57 7.67 -43.00
N ILE A 154 3.13 8.67 -42.22
CA ILE A 154 2.13 8.50 -41.16
C ILE A 154 0.75 8.33 -41.81
N SER A 155 0.06 7.25 -41.46
CA SER A 155 -1.36 7.06 -41.75
C SER A 155 -2.18 7.13 -40.45
N ALA A 156 -3.37 7.74 -40.51
CA ALA A 156 -4.27 7.85 -39.37
C ALA A 156 -4.65 6.49 -38.78
N SER A 157 -4.80 5.44 -39.60
CA SER A 157 -5.10 4.08 -39.15
C SER A 157 -4.00 3.54 -38.23
N ARG A 158 -2.74 3.65 -38.66
CA ARG A 158 -1.56 3.21 -37.89
C ARG A 158 -1.43 3.99 -36.58
N VAL A 159 -1.69 5.30 -36.61
CA VAL A 159 -1.66 6.15 -35.40
C VAL A 159 -2.68 5.69 -34.39
N PHE A 160 -3.92 5.45 -34.83
CA PHE A 160 -5.00 5.04 -33.94
C PHE A 160 -4.72 3.67 -33.29
N VAL A 161 -4.25 2.70 -34.08
CA VAL A 161 -3.87 1.36 -33.59
C VAL A 161 -2.72 1.46 -32.59
N ALA A 162 -1.65 2.19 -32.93
CA ALA A 162 -0.49 2.39 -32.07
C ALA A 162 -0.84 3.00 -30.72
N VAL A 163 -1.61 4.10 -30.73
CA VAL A 163 -2.03 4.80 -29.51
C VAL A 163 -2.86 3.88 -28.62
N SER A 164 -3.76 3.09 -29.21
CA SER A 164 -4.61 2.14 -28.50
C SER A 164 -3.77 1.03 -27.84
N LEU A 165 -2.83 0.45 -28.59
CA LEU A 165 -1.92 -0.59 -28.11
C LEU A 165 -1.01 -0.09 -26.97
N TYR A 166 -0.40 1.09 -27.12
CA TYR A 166 0.39 1.70 -26.04
C TYR A 166 -0.44 2.00 -24.80
N SER A 167 -1.69 2.46 -24.96
CA SER A 167 -2.58 2.70 -23.83
C SER A 167 -2.84 1.41 -23.05
N ALA A 168 -3.07 0.29 -23.75
CA ALA A 168 -3.31 -1.02 -23.15
C ALA A 168 -2.08 -1.56 -22.39
N VAL A 169 -0.88 -1.51 -23.00
CA VAL A 169 0.37 -1.95 -22.33
C VAL A 169 0.71 -1.07 -21.15
N ARG A 170 0.54 0.24 -21.28
CA ARG A 170 0.84 1.16 -20.19
C ARG A 170 -0.01 0.84 -18.96
N LEU A 171 -1.31 0.61 -19.14
CA LEU A 171 -2.19 0.30 -18.02
C LEU A 171 -1.74 -0.99 -17.30
N THR A 172 -1.35 -2.00 -18.06
CA THR A 172 -0.93 -3.29 -17.49
C THR A 172 0.45 -3.24 -16.84
N VAL A 173 1.44 -2.61 -17.48
CA VAL A 173 2.82 -2.49 -16.99
C VAL A 173 2.94 -1.48 -15.86
N THR A 174 2.22 -0.35 -15.91
CA THR A 174 2.33 0.71 -14.89
C THR A 174 1.44 0.45 -13.67
N LEU A 175 0.24 -0.11 -13.84
CA LEU A 175 -0.70 -0.28 -12.72
C LEU A 175 -0.79 -1.72 -12.25
N PHE A 176 -1.14 -2.66 -13.12
CA PHE A 176 -1.43 -4.03 -12.68
C PHE A 176 -0.19 -4.77 -12.22
N PHE A 177 0.93 -4.65 -12.94
CA PHE A 177 2.14 -5.38 -12.59
C PHE A 177 2.75 -4.96 -11.24
N PRO A 178 2.96 -3.65 -10.93
CA PRO A 178 3.44 -3.23 -9.62
C PRO A 178 2.44 -3.55 -8.50
N SER A 179 1.13 -3.41 -8.76
CA SER A 179 0.09 -3.75 -7.79
C SER A 179 0.11 -5.24 -7.46
N ALA A 180 0.28 -6.12 -8.45
CA ALA A 180 0.39 -7.56 -8.22
C ALA A 180 1.60 -7.91 -7.34
N ILE A 181 2.77 -7.30 -7.60
CA ILE A 181 3.97 -7.48 -6.79
C ILE A 181 3.75 -7.01 -5.35
N GLU A 182 3.13 -5.84 -5.18
CA GLU A 182 2.81 -5.28 -3.85
C GLU A 182 1.92 -6.23 -3.05
N ARG A 183 0.82 -6.71 -3.64
CA ARG A 183 -0.11 -7.63 -2.99
C ARG A 183 0.51 -8.98 -2.64
N VAL A 184 1.34 -9.54 -3.53
CA VAL A 184 2.09 -10.76 -3.24
C VAL A 184 3.06 -10.55 -2.08
N SER A 185 3.75 -9.40 -2.04
CA SER A 185 4.66 -9.06 -0.95
C SER A 185 3.94 -8.93 0.40
N GLU A 186 2.81 -8.20 0.43
CA GLU A 186 1.97 -8.06 1.63
C GLU A 186 1.50 -9.43 2.14
N THR A 187 1.10 -10.30 1.23
CA THR A 187 0.60 -11.64 1.55
C THR A 187 1.67 -12.54 2.10
N LYS A 188 2.88 -12.49 1.55
CA LYS A 188 4.03 -13.23 2.07
C LYS A 188 4.33 -12.84 3.53
N VAL A 189 4.22 -11.56 3.86
CA VAL A 189 4.40 -11.08 5.24
C VAL A 189 3.26 -11.57 6.15
N SER A 190 2.01 -11.52 5.68
CA SER A 190 0.84 -12.02 6.42
C SER A 190 0.92 -13.53 6.68
N ILE A 191 1.25 -14.33 5.68
CA ILE A 191 1.45 -15.78 5.81
C ILE A 191 2.55 -16.08 6.82
N ARG A 192 3.68 -15.35 6.78
CA ARG A 192 4.76 -15.52 7.76
C ARG A 192 4.30 -15.26 9.20
N ARG A 193 3.47 -14.25 9.42
CA ARG A 193 2.91 -13.95 10.76
C ARG A 193 1.99 -15.06 11.25
N ILE A 194 1.13 -15.58 10.38
CA ILE A 194 0.22 -16.69 10.71
C ILE A 194 1.01 -17.96 10.99
N LYS A 195 2.01 -18.27 10.16
CA LYS A 195 2.91 -19.40 10.40
C LYS A 195 3.55 -19.29 11.79
N ASN A 196 4.07 -18.11 12.15
CA ASN A 196 4.66 -17.91 13.47
C ASN A 196 3.64 -18.06 14.62
N PHE A 197 2.39 -17.64 14.41
CA PHE A 197 1.32 -17.79 15.40
C PHE A 197 0.89 -19.25 15.57
N LEU A 198 0.72 -19.98 14.47
CA LEU A 198 0.35 -21.40 14.48
C LEU A 198 1.46 -22.30 15.04
N LEU A 199 2.70 -21.81 15.07
CA LEU A 199 3.86 -22.49 15.65
C LEU A 199 4.14 -22.07 17.11
N LEU A 200 3.26 -21.29 17.73
CA LEU A 200 3.35 -21.03 19.17
C LEU A 200 3.10 -22.32 19.94
N ASP A 201 3.80 -22.47 21.06
CA ASP A 201 3.59 -23.62 21.95
C ASP A 201 2.14 -23.64 22.44
N GLU A 202 1.46 -24.75 22.20
CA GLU A 202 0.12 -24.97 22.75
C GLU A 202 0.24 -25.20 24.26
N VAL A 203 -0.60 -24.53 25.04
CA VAL A 203 -0.71 -24.83 26.47
C VAL A 203 -1.22 -26.25 26.59
N SER A 204 -0.40 -27.14 27.12
CA SER A 204 -0.82 -28.49 27.48
C SER A 204 -2.01 -28.37 28.41
N LYS A 205 -3.21 -28.76 27.94
CA LYS A 205 -4.36 -28.88 28.83
C LYS A 205 -3.95 -29.90 29.91
N PRO A 206 -3.90 -29.53 31.20
CA PRO A 206 -3.79 -30.54 32.23
C PRO A 206 -4.93 -31.52 32.01
N ALA A 207 -4.66 -32.82 32.15
CA ALA A 207 -5.67 -33.86 32.06
C ALA A 207 -6.90 -33.39 32.83
N VAL A 208 -8.06 -33.35 32.15
CA VAL A 208 -9.31 -32.98 32.78
C VAL A 208 -9.45 -33.88 34.00
N TYR A 209 -9.31 -33.29 35.19
CA TYR A 209 -9.57 -34.00 36.44
C TYR A 209 -11.06 -34.33 36.41
N GLN A 210 -11.38 -35.60 36.16
CA GLN A 210 -12.72 -36.12 36.37
C GLN A 210 -12.85 -36.30 37.88
N PRO A 211 -13.71 -35.54 38.59
CA PRO A 211 -13.86 -35.70 40.02
C PRO A 211 -14.43 -37.09 40.29
N GLU A 212 -13.75 -37.88 41.13
CA GLU A 212 -14.39 -39.03 41.79
C GLU A 212 -15.45 -38.46 42.75
N GLU A 213 -16.67 -38.97 42.69
CA GLU A 213 -17.88 -38.45 43.36
C GLU A 213 -17.85 -38.46 44.91
N ASN A 214 -16.71 -38.70 45.56
CA ASN A 214 -16.65 -38.93 47.01
C ASN A 214 -15.55 -38.16 47.73
N GLU A 215 -15.48 -36.83 47.58
CA GLU A 215 -14.81 -35.94 48.55
C GLU A 215 -15.60 -34.63 48.66
N GLU A 216 -16.58 -34.60 49.57
CA GLU A 216 -17.16 -33.35 50.08
C GLU A 216 -16.11 -32.67 50.98
N ASP A 217 -15.93 -31.36 50.79
CA ASP A 217 -15.22 -30.39 51.65
C ASP A 217 -13.77 -29.98 51.39
N LEU A 218 -13.24 -30.08 50.17
CA LEU A 218 -12.10 -29.22 49.76
C LEU A 218 -12.12 -28.86 48.28
N LEU A 219 -12.79 -27.75 47.95
CA LEU A 219 -13.07 -27.41 46.54
C LEU A 219 -11.80 -27.04 45.74
N VAL A 220 -10.83 -26.34 46.34
CA VAL A 220 -9.48 -26.09 45.76
C VAL A 220 -8.49 -25.78 46.90
N GLN A 221 -7.43 -26.58 47.07
CA GLN A 221 -6.30 -26.28 47.96
C GLN A 221 -5.01 -26.17 47.14
N ILE A 222 -4.28 -25.07 47.33
CA ILE A 222 -2.99 -24.81 46.67
C ILE A 222 -1.94 -24.72 47.79
N GLN A 223 -1.02 -25.67 47.85
CA GLN A 223 0.12 -25.65 48.78
C GLN A 223 1.44 -25.50 48.00
N ASP A 224 2.31 -24.63 48.51
CA ASP A 224 3.67 -24.37 48.01
C ASP A 224 3.81 -24.06 46.51
N LEU A 225 2.81 -23.37 45.93
CA LEU A 225 2.85 -22.94 44.53
C LEU A 225 3.87 -21.82 44.32
N THR A 226 4.92 -22.11 43.55
CA THR A 226 5.85 -21.10 43.06
C THR A 226 5.61 -20.87 41.58
N CYS A 227 5.09 -19.69 41.24
CA CYS A 227 4.91 -19.27 39.85
C CYS A 227 5.86 -18.14 39.51
N TYR A 228 6.52 -18.26 38.36
CA TYR A 228 7.29 -17.18 37.76
C TYR A 228 6.83 -17.00 36.32
N TRP A 229 6.73 -15.75 35.89
CA TRP A 229 6.55 -15.45 34.48
C TRP A 229 7.88 -15.73 33.78
N ASP A 230 7.85 -16.56 32.74
CA ASP A 230 9.05 -16.80 31.95
C ASP A 230 9.49 -15.47 31.31
N LYS A 231 10.79 -15.21 31.26
CA LYS A 231 11.29 -13.96 30.67
C LYS A 231 10.92 -13.96 29.19
N VAL A 232 10.17 -12.93 28.79
CA VAL A 232 9.82 -12.62 27.40
C VAL A 232 11.04 -12.90 26.51
N ARG A 233 11.00 -13.99 25.72
CA ARG A 233 12.01 -14.24 24.69
C ARG A 233 11.83 -13.16 23.64
N VAL A 234 12.70 -12.14 23.70
CA VAL A 234 12.83 -11.08 22.69
C VAL A 234 13.34 -11.66 21.38
#